data_AF-A0A1D7Y2X2-F1
#
_entry.id   AF-A0A1D7Y2X2-F1
#
_cell.length_a   1.000
_cell.length_b   1.000
_cell.length_c   1.000
_cell.angle_alpha   90.00
_cell.angle_beta   90.00
_cell.angle_gamma   90.00
#
_symmetry.space_group_name_H-M   'P 1'
#
loop_
_entity.id
_entity.type
_entity.pdbx_description
1 polymer ?
#
loop_
_entity_poly.entity_id
_entity_poly.type
_entity_poly.pdbx_seq_one_letter_code
_entity_poly.pdbx_strand_id
1 'polypeptide(L)'
;MRGRAGEGAGYLTLVAEHRREHDAMYDALNRGNIDVPRLRQVPYGPPMPQAADGRLVLAVDISHWLRPDVPTSADRLFCHLYGRSGRSSDQFIPGWPDPFVAALESGRTTWCRLLDAVRPGPADDVAEVTVDHRSAGWPRA
;
A
#
# COMPACT_ATOMS: atom_id res chain seq x y z
N MET A 1 -2.95 49.99 -6.44
CA MET A 1 -2.09 48.80 -6.64
C MET A 1 -2.90 47.58 -6.23
N ARG A 2 -2.92 46.50 -7.04
CA ARG A 2 -3.83 45.34 -6.86
C ARG A 2 -3.05 44.04 -6.67
N GLY A 3 -3.56 43.13 -5.83
CA GLY A 3 -3.05 41.75 -5.70
C GLY A 3 -3.94 40.71 -6.41
N ARG A 4 -3.29 39.68 -6.98
CA ARG A 4 -3.74 38.41 -7.59
C ARG A 4 -2.43 37.58 -7.76
N ALA A 5 -2.32 36.24 -7.76
CA ALA A 5 -3.18 35.07 -7.55
C ALA A 5 -2.23 33.85 -7.27
N GLY A 6 -2.63 32.61 -6.93
CA GLY A 6 -3.95 32.07 -6.60
C GLY A 6 -4.09 30.53 -6.68
N GLU A 7 -3.00 29.76 -6.51
CA GLU A 7 -2.94 28.28 -6.66
C GLU A 7 -2.84 27.60 -5.28
N GLY A 8 -3.35 26.40 -5.01
CA GLY A 8 -4.09 25.45 -5.86
C GLY A 8 -4.38 24.11 -5.14
N ALA A 9 -4.61 24.12 -3.83
CA ALA A 9 -4.80 22.89 -3.03
C ALA A 9 -6.26 22.37 -3.13
N GLY A 10 -6.43 21.20 -3.75
CA GLY A 10 -7.74 20.54 -3.87
C GLY A 10 -8.11 19.76 -2.62
N TYR A 11 -8.98 20.32 -1.77
CA TYR A 11 -9.54 19.61 -0.61
C TYR A 11 -10.83 18.88 -1.00
N LEU A 12 -10.90 17.56 -0.79
CA LEU A 12 -12.12 16.77 -0.98
C LEU A 12 -12.78 16.51 0.39
N THR A 13 -13.76 17.35 0.76
CA THR A 13 -14.51 17.20 2.02
C THR A 13 -15.72 16.29 1.84
N LEU A 14 -15.86 15.29 2.71
CA LEU A 14 -17.10 14.59 2.98
C LEU A 14 -17.22 14.39 4.51
N VAL A 15 -18.11 15.17 5.14
CA VAL A 15 -18.38 15.25 6.61
C VAL A 15 -17.30 16.00 7.42
N ALA A 16 -17.73 16.68 8.50
CA ALA A 16 -17.04 17.85 9.07
C ALA A 16 -16.03 17.60 10.22
N GLU A 17 -15.93 16.39 10.77
CA GLU A 17 -15.13 16.15 12.01
C GLU A 17 -13.82 15.39 11.81
N HIS A 18 -13.50 14.96 10.59
CA HIS A 18 -12.16 14.46 10.28
C HIS A 18 -11.73 14.84 8.86
N ARG A 19 -10.84 15.82 8.76
CA ARG A 19 -10.18 16.13 7.48
C ARG A 19 -9.13 15.07 7.19
N ARG A 20 -9.18 14.48 5.99
CA ARG A 20 -8.07 13.66 5.47
C ARG A 20 -6.94 14.59 5.02
N GLU A 21 -6.17 15.07 5.97
CA GLU A 21 -4.90 15.76 5.74
C GLU A 21 -3.76 14.74 5.87
N HIS A 22 -2.71 14.87 5.06
CA HIS A 22 -1.54 13.97 5.08
C HIS A 22 -0.94 13.87 6.49
N ASP A 23 -0.91 15.01 7.18
CA ASP A 23 -0.30 15.16 8.49
C ASP A 23 -1.16 14.60 9.63
N ALA A 24 -2.47 14.37 9.43
CA ALA A 24 -3.37 13.91 10.50
C ALA A 24 -2.95 12.54 11.08
N MET A 25 -2.39 11.66 10.25
CA MET A 25 -1.82 10.38 10.71
C MET A 25 -0.53 10.57 11.51
N TYR A 26 0.36 11.47 11.06
CA TYR A 26 1.60 11.79 11.77
C TYR A 26 1.33 12.51 13.10
N ASP A 27 0.32 13.39 13.14
CA ASP A 27 -0.18 14.05 14.34
C ASP A 27 -0.71 13.04 15.36
N ALA A 28 -1.46 12.02 14.92
CA ALA A 28 -1.96 10.95 15.81
C ALA A 28 -0.82 10.07 16.36
N LEU A 29 0.21 9.79 15.53
CA LEU A 29 1.43 9.10 15.94
C LEU A 29 2.22 9.91 16.96
N ASN A 30 2.43 11.20 16.70
CA ASN A 30 3.15 12.13 17.58
C ASN A 30 2.41 12.39 18.91
N ARG A 31 1.07 12.35 18.91
CA ARG A 31 0.23 12.47 20.11
C ARG A 31 -0.06 11.13 20.80
N GLY A 32 0.51 10.04 20.31
CA GLY A 32 0.62 8.75 21.02
C GLY A 32 -0.67 7.93 21.14
N ASN A 33 -1.75 8.25 20.41
CA ASN A 33 -3.03 7.53 20.52
C ASN A 33 -3.55 7.07 19.15
N ILE A 34 -3.14 5.87 18.75
CA ILE A 34 -3.70 5.13 17.62
C ILE A 34 -4.17 3.77 18.13
N ASP A 35 -5.47 3.50 18.03
CA ASP A 35 -6.05 2.17 18.21
C ASP A 35 -5.64 1.29 17.02
N VAL A 36 -4.46 0.68 17.10
CA VAL A 36 -3.90 -0.18 16.05
C VAL A 36 -4.81 -1.38 15.73
N PRO A 37 -5.41 -2.11 16.71
CA PRO A 37 -6.40 -3.14 16.43
C PRO A 37 -7.58 -2.65 15.58
N ARG A 38 -8.18 -1.49 15.92
CA ARG A 38 -9.28 -0.90 15.15
C ARG A 38 -8.83 -0.40 13.78
N LEU A 39 -7.68 0.26 13.70
CA LEU A 39 -7.12 0.76 12.44
C LEU A 39 -6.88 -0.38 11.45
N ARG A 40 -6.42 -1.55 11.91
CA ARG A 40 -6.26 -2.77 11.09
C ARG A 40 -7.57 -3.29 10.49
N GLN A 41 -8.73 -2.96 11.07
CA GLN A 41 -10.04 -3.36 10.53
C GLN A 41 -10.61 -2.37 9.49
N VAL A 42 -10.19 -1.10 9.52
CA VAL A 42 -10.69 -0.06 8.59
C VAL A 42 -10.52 -0.46 7.11
N PRO A 43 -9.39 -1.05 6.66
CA PRO A 43 -9.23 -1.52 5.28
C PRO A 43 -10.26 -2.55 4.81
N TYR A 44 -10.83 -3.34 5.73
CA TYR A 44 -11.71 -4.46 5.43
C TYR A 44 -13.21 -4.13 5.54
N GLY A 45 -13.55 -2.95 6.09
CA GLY A 45 -14.93 -2.49 6.26
C GLY A 45 -15.70 -2.14 4.97
N PRO A 46 -15.08 -1.53 3.93
CA PRO A 46 -15.75 -1.29 2.65
C PRO A 46 -16.17 -2.59 1.94
N PRO A 47 -17.20 -2.57 1.07
CA PRO A 47 -17.55 -3.72 0.24
C PRO A 47 -16.40 -4.13 -0.69
N MET A 48 -16.49 -5.33 -1.28
CA MET A 48 -15.50 -5.78 -2.26
C MET A 48 -15.45 -4.82 -3.46
N PRO A 49 -14.27 -4.25 -3.81
CA PRO A 49 -14.10 -3.43 -5.02
C PRO A 49 -14.53 -4.19 -6.28
N GLN A 50 -15.20 -3.50 -7.20
CA GLN A 50 -15.62 -4.03 -8.49
C GLN A 50 -15.33 -3.02 -9.60
N ALA A 51 -15.06 -3.53 -10.81
CA ALA A 51 -15.05 -2.73 -12.02
C ALA A 51 -16.46 -2.23 -12.36
N ALA A 52 -16.55 -1.26 -13.27
CA ALA A 52 -17.81 -0.66 -13.73
C ALA A 52 -18.82 -1.66 -14.34
N ASP A 53 -18.37 -2.86 -14.72
CA ASP A 53 -19.18 -3.96 -15.24
C ASP A 53 -19.47 -5.06 -14.20
N GLY A 54 -19.18 -4.81 -12.92
CA GLY A 54 -19.40 -5.74 -11.80
C GLY A 54 -18.35 -6.83 -11.65
N ARG A 55 -17.35 -6.91 -12.55
CA ARG A 55 -16.27 -7.91 -12.43
C ARG A 55 -15.28 -7.54 -11.32
N LEU A 56 -14.71 -8.55 -10.68
CA LEU A 56 -13.53 -8.38 -9.85
C LEU A 56 -12.30 -8.19 -10.75
N VAL A 57 -11.54 -7.12 -10.51
CA VAL A 57 -10.25 -6.88 -11.16
C VAL A 57 -9.17 -6.98 -10.09
N LEU A 58 -8.15 -7.79 -10.36
CA LEU A 58 -7.03 -8.01 -9.46
C LEU A 58 -5.78 -7.34 -10.00
N ALA A 59 -5.04 -6.67 -9.12
CA ALA A 59 -3.66 -6.26 -9.34
C ALA A 59 -2.74 -7.13 -8.49
N VAL A 60 -1.56 -7.42 -9.03
CA VAL A 60 -0.44 -8.06 -8.34
C VAL A 60 0.72 -7.08 -8.40
N ASP A 61 1.31 -6.75 -7.27
CA ASP A 61 2.44 -5.81 -7.16
C ASP A 61 3.29 -6.13 -5.92
N ILE A 62 4.47 -5.53 -5.81
CA ILE A 62 5.43 -5.77 -4.73
C ILE A 62 5.81 -4.46 -4.05
N SER A 63 5.46 -4.31 -2.79
CA SER A 63 5.93 -3.20 -1.95
C SER A 63 7.28 -3.54 -1.32
N HIS A 64 8.26 -2.64 -1.42
CA HIS A 64 9.60 -2.88 -0.89
C HIS A 64 9.85 -2.15 0.43
N TRP A 65 10.04 -2.89 1.52
CA TRP A 65 10.52 -2.37 2.80
C TRP A 65 12.05 -2.34 2.84
N LEU A 66 12.61 -1.28 2.29
CA LEU A 66 14.06 -1.03 2.25
C LEU A 66 14.62 -0.81 3.66
N ARG A 67 15.68 -1.55 4.00
CA ARG A 67 16.38 -1.53 5.30
C ARG A 67 17.87 -1.87 5.14
N PRO A 68 18.65 -1.01 4.46
CA PRO A 68 20.09 -1.21 4.24
C PRO A 68 20.91 -1.09 5.54
N ASP A 69 20.38 -0.40 6.53
CA ASP A 69 21.02 0.07 7.77
C ASP A 69 21.01 -0.94 8.93
N VAL A 70 20.29 -2.06 8.80
CA VAL A 70 20.12 -3.08 9.87
C VAL A 70 20.73 -4.43 9.47
N PRO A 71 22.07 -4.54 9.38
CA PRO A 71 22.76 -5.69 8.76
C PRO A 71 22.45 -7.06 9.39
N THR A 72 22.05 -7.09 10.66
CA THR A 72 21.75 -8.32 11.42
C THR A 72 20.27 -8.70 11.46
N SER A 73 19.36 -7.91 10.85
CA SER A 73 17.94 -8.26 10.80
C SER A 73 17.70 -9.49 9.92
N ALA A 74 16.99 -10.47 10.48
CA ALA A 74 16.70 -11.77 9.88
C ALA A 74 15.83 -11.68 8.61
N ASP A 75 15.96 -12.72 7.78
CA ASP A 75 15.21 -12.96 6.54
C ASP A 75 15.22 -11.79 5.54
N ARG A 76 16.20 -10.88 5.59
CA ARG A 76 16.30 -9.82 4.59
C ARG A 76 16.70 -10.40 3.25
N LEU A 77 15.96 -9.98 2.23
CA LEU A 77 16.21 -10.26 0.83
C LEU A 77 16.78 -9.00 0.15
N PHE A 78 16.97 -9.06 -1.16
CA PHE A 78 17.30 -7.91 -1.98
C PHE A 78 16.06 -7.40 -2.70
N CYS A 79 15.66 -6.17 -2.39
CA CYS A 79 14.58 -5.46 -3.07
C CYS A 79 15.07 -4.92 -4.41
N HIS A 80 14.39 -5.26 -5.51
CA HIS A 80 14.72 -4.72 -6.84
C HIS A 80 14.08 -3.35 -7.05
N LEU A 81 14.90 -2.36 -7.35
CA LEU A 81 14.46 -0.98 -7.56
C LEU A 81 14.88 -0.53 -8.96
N TYR A 82 13.88 -0.35 -9.83
CA TYR A 82 14.10 0.21 -11.16
C TYR A 82 14.71 1.61 -11.09
N GLY A 83 15.62 1.91 -12.01
CA GLY A 83 16.26 3.23 -12.13
C GLY A 83 15.23 4.36 -12.33
N ARG A 84 14.92 5.10 -11.27
CA ARG A 84 14.04 6.28 -11.30
C ARG A 84 14.79 7.53 -10.84
N SER A 85 14.34 8.70 -11.31
CA SER A 85 14.85 10.02 -10.93
C SER A 85 16.35 10.21 -11.15
N GLY A 86 16.83 9.91 -12.37
CA GLY A 86 18.19 10.22 -12.82
C GLY A 86 19.26 9.15 -12.52
N ARG A 87 18.88 8.01 -11.93
CA ARG A 87 19.76 6.83 -11.83
C ARG A 87 19.73 6.06 -13.15
N SER A 88 20.90 5.73 -13.69
CA SER A 88 21.08 5.06 -14.98
C SER A 88 21.01 3.53 -14.93
N SER A 89 20.84 2.95 -13.75
CA SER A 89 20.79 1.50 -13.55
C SER A 89 19.87 1.13 -12.40
N ASP A 90 19.31 -0.07 -12.49
CA ASP A 90 18.54 -0.70 -11.43
C ASP A 90 19.43 -1.02 -10.22
N GLN A 91 18.80 -1.17 -9.04
CA GLN A 91 19.51 -1.38 -7.78
C GLN A 91 18.88 -2.50 -6.97
N PHE A 92 19.73 -3.26 -6.30
CA PHE A 92 19.35 -4.24 -5.29
C PHE A 92 19.69 -3.69 -3.91
N ILE A 93 18.68 -3.35 -3.10
CA ILE A 93 18.85 -2.79 -1.75
C ILE A 93 18.36 -3.81 -0.72
N PRO A 94 19.13 -4.11 0.35
CA PRO A 94 18.68 -5.01 1.41
C PRO A 94 17.39 -4.54 2.08
N GLY A 95 16.46 -5.46 2.30
CA GLY A 95 15.14 -5.17 2.87
C GLY A 95 14.23 -6.38 2.83
N TRP A 96 12.92 -6.14 2.77
CA TRP A 96 11.91 -7.17 2.53
C TRP A 96 11.00 -6.76 1.38
N PRO A 97 10.94 -7.52 0.27
CA PRO A 97 9.84 -7.43 -0.68
C PRO A 97 8.59 -8.03 -0.02
N ASP A 98 7.46 -7.36 -0.21
CA ASP A 98 6.14 -7.77 0.28
C ASP A 98 5.20 -7.80 -0.93
N PRO A 99 5.13 -8.95 -1.66
CA PRO A 99 4.20 -9.16 -2.76
C PRO A 99 2.77 -9.26 -2.22
N PHE A 100 1.82 -8.70 -2.96
CA PHE A 100 0.42 -8.67 -2.58
C PHE A 100 -0.52 -8.76 -3.79
N VAL A 101 -1.75 -9.21 -3.51
CA VAL A 101 -2.90 -9.17 -4.42
C VAL A 101 -3.90 -8.15 -3.91
N ALA A 102 -4.34 -7.23 -4.77
CA ALA A 102 -5.34 -6.21 -4.45
C ALA A 102 -6.55 -6.25 -5.40
N ALA A 103 -7.75 -6.12 -4.85
CA ALA A 103 -8.96 -5.85 -5.62
C ALA A 103 -9.06 -4.37 -5.97
N LEU A 104 -9.29 -4.07 -7.25
CA LEU A 104 -9.44 -2.72 -7.80
C LEU A 104 -10.90 -2.38 -8.10
N GLU A 105 -11.21 -1.08 -8.07
CA GLU A 105 -12.47 -0.51 -8.55
C GLU A 105 -12.24 0.47 -9.71
N SER A 106 -13.27 0.73 -10.51
CA SER A 106 -13.22 1.77 -11.56
C SER A 106 -13.43 3.20 -11.03
N GLY A 107 -13.61 3.38 -9.72
CA GLY A 107 -13.82 4.67 -9.08
C GLY A 107 -12.55 5.55 -9.06
N ARG A 108 -12.74 6.86 -8.89
CA ARG A 108 -11.61 7.81 -8.66
C ARG A 108 -11.16 7.78 -7.19
N THR A 109 -10.74 6.62 -6.73
CA THR A 109 -10.23 6.43 -5.37
C THR A 109 -8.73 6.13 -5.42
N THR A 110 -7.99 6.54 -4.39
CA THR A 110 -6.60 6.11 -4.17
C THR A 110 -6.57 4.86 -3.29
N TRP A 111 -7.61 4.02 -3.39
CA TRP A 111 -7.84 2.90 -2.49
C TRP A 111 -8.00 1.60 -3.27
N CYS A 112 -7.51 0.52 -2.69
CA CYS A 112 -7.74 -0.83 -3.15
C CYS A 112 -7.86 -1.74 -1.92
N ARG A 113 -8.54 -2.88 -2.06
CA ARG A 113 -8.64 -3.85 -0.96
C ARG A 113 -7.56 -4.89 -1.13
N LEU A 114 -6.55 -4.90 -0.26
CA LEU A 114 -5.61 -6.02 -0.18
C LEU A 114 -6.40 -7.29 0.17
N LEU A 115 -6.20 -8.34 -0.64
CA LEU A 115 -6.85 -9.64 -0.48
C LEU A 115 -5.91 -10.66 0.14
N ASP A 116 -4.62 -10.59 -0.22
CA ASP A 116 -3.57 -11.47 0.26
C ASP A 116 -2.22 -10.73 0.16
N ALA A 117 -1.30 -11.06 1.06
CA ALA A 117 0.07 -10.53 1.10
C ALA A 117 0.96 -11.53 1.82
N VAL A 118 2.04 -11.96 1.16
CA VAL A 118 2.89 -13.06 1.64
C VAL A 118 4.35 -12.63 1.62
N ARG A 119 4.92 -12.36 2.80
CA ARG A 119 6.35 -12.09 2.99
C ARG A 119 7.18 -13.33 2.62
N PRO A 120 7.99 -13.32 1.55
CA PRO A 120 8.86 -14.44 1.20
C PRO A 120 10.04 -14.52 2.18
N GLY A 121 10.47 -15.74 2.50
CA GLY A 121 11.69 -16.03 3.23
C GLY A 121 12.90 -16.26 2.30
N PRO A 122 14.12 -16.44 2.86
CA PRO A 122 15.35 -16.58 2.07
C PRO A 122 15.48 -17.88 1.27
N ALA A 123 14.59 -18.84 1.51
CA ALA A 123 14.54 -20.12 0.80
C ALA A 123 13.44 -20.17 -0.28
N ASP A 124 12.58 -19.15 -0.35
CA ASP A 124 11.40 -19.15 -1.19
C ASP A 124 11.67 -18.45 -2.52
N ASP A 125 11.15 -19.00 -3.62
CA ASP A 125 11.13 -18.30 -4.91
C ASP A 125 9.97 -17.29 -4.94
N VAL A 126 10.27 -16.03 -5.25
CA VAL A 126 9.28 -14.94 -5.23
C VAL A 126 8.20 -15.12 -6.29
N ALA A 127 8.52 -15.70 -7.45
CA ALA A 127 7.54 -15.97 -8.50
C ALA A 127 6.62 -17.13 -8.10
N GLU A 128 7.17 -18.19 -7.49
CA GLU A 128 6.38 -19.29 -6.92
C GLU A 128 5.44 -18.78 -5.82
N VAL A 129 5.93 -18.01 -4.84
CA VAL A 129 5.10 -17.38 -3.78
C VAL A 129 4.02 -16.47 -4.35
N THR A 130 4.28 -15.78 -5.46
CA THR A 130 3.29 -14.92 -6.13
C THR A 130 2.20 -15.74 -6.82
N VAL A 131 2.54 -16.87 -7.44
CA VAL A 131 1.57 -17.82 -8.02
C VAL A 131 0.75 -18.50 -6.92
N ASP A 132 1.37 -18.80 -5.79
CA ASP A 132 0.77 -19.49 -4.65
C ASP A 132 0.11 -18.57 -3.61
N HIS A 133 -0.27 -17.34 -4.00
CA HIS A 133 -1.16 -16.45 -3.24
C HIS A 133 -2.56 -17.08 -3.05
N ARG A 134 -2.64 -17.97 -2.06
CA ARG A 134 -3.85 -18.69 -1.65
C ARG A 134 -4.55 -17.95 -0.52
N SER A 135 -5.28 -16.91 -0.92
CA SER A 135 -6.20 -16.09 -0.13
C SER A 135 -6.65 -16.70 1.21
N ALA A 136 -6.11 -16.18 2.32
CA ALA A 136 -6.64 -16.41 3.66
C ALA A 136 -7.92 -15.59 3.90
N GLY A 137 -8.99 -15.84 3.12
CA GLY A 137 -10.27 -15.13 3.29
C GLY A 137 -11.19 -15.01 2.08
N TRP A 138 -11.02 -15.80 1.02
CA TRP A 138 -11.95 -15.75 -0.11
C TRP A 138 -13.37 -16.20 0.33
N PRO A 139 -14.43 -15.39 0.08
CA PRO A 139 -15.79 -15.85 0.30
C PRO A 139 -16.11 -16.96 -0.69
N ARG A 140 -16.29 -18.19 -0.20
CA ARG A 140 -16.78 -19.29 -1.02
C ARG A 140 -18.16 -18.91 -1.58
N ALA A 141 -18.36 -19.18 -2.87
CA ALA A 141 -19.67 -19.13 -3.51
C ALA A 141 -20.59 -20.23 -2.96
#